data_AF-A0A2D5SZT3-F1
#
_entry.id   AF-A0A2D5SZT3-F1
#
_cell.length_a   1.000
_cell.length_b   1.000
_cell.length_c   1.000
_cell.angle_alpha   90.00
_cell.angle_beta   90.00
_cell.angle_gamma   90.00
#
_symmetry.space_group_name_H-M   'P 1'
#
loop_
_entity.id
_entity.type
_entity.pdbx_description
1 polymer ?
#
loop_
_entity_poly.entity_id
_entity_poly.type
_entity_poly.pdbx_seq_one_letter_code
_entity_poly.pdbx_strand_id
1 'polypeptide(L)'
;MKPYLPAVLTVSLCLSGCGSSSSEDSQNMTPSPEPTQSTNDETEAPKVALRFPTSLMVSSPFADSTQQKRAKSSPSYAPSTPLFGPTVPSYFSATEQIGQVLAGELAISDAFDVASFYQVSINSDCFGPQLMYQDHPEASGTGSSSGTLPSGDLGLWLAEDSSGNACAVSQVNSLLSGVESQTQMALMVIASFISVADSEGESLPEEGATLDLTTYMNAQGITSVSFDSASISLASDTWTYNAEMDYQVSGNDYQITISMSHTPSSEETEYTGLLQYTVEGKQGVAGIEWPGFNCSQNERTFAASLAYERADDEMNLQLRNATLCGHSATGVFNSNGLVDVDNTYSTSNSDGWSENFAILGADFDLTSLAGSYSYVWQAGVNDSHSRTFNIGFNDASLDNGEAHFGYGEQVTDTDGWIQGFICNWAGPGASHSLVAKTQRQFFEYDASLSVYLGTAHRANIEYAPTTSCDYDGSGSFLFDIDLSGVLGDIAAEDSSLVFTNDLWGSSDTSLTVPEALAARGLTVPSIPFNWPKDE
;
A
#
# COMPACT_ATOMS: atom_id res chain seq x y z
N MET A 1 8.68 -2.71 -60.02
CA MET A 1 7.21 -2.70 -60.19
C MET A 1 6.65 -1.53 -59.42
N LYS A 2 5.64 -0.86 -59.97
CA LYS A 2 5.06 0.40 -59.46
C LYS A 2 4.44 0.26 -58.05
N PRO A 3 4.32 1.37 -57.31
CA PRO A 3 4.01 1.45 -55.88
C PRO A 3 2.52 1.68 -55.61
N TYR A 4 2.07 1.52 -54.37
CA TYR A 4 0.81 2.10 -53.88
C TYR A 4 0.92 2.58 -52.42
N LEU A 5 0.69 3.88 -52.27
CA LEU A 5 0.12 4.62 -51.13
C LEU A 5 -0.97 5.53 -51.77
N PRO A 6 -1.88 6.21 -51.03
CA PRO A 6 -2.59 5.88 -49.79
C PRO A 6 -4.12 6.12 -49.96
N ALA A 7 -4.93 5.86 -48.92
CA ALA A 7 -6.28 6.41 -48.82
C ALA A 7 -6.51 7.00 -47.42
N VAL A 8 -6.53 8.33 -47.38
CA VAL A 8 -6.98 9.17 -46.27
C VAL A 8 -8.51 9.20 -46.32
N LEU A 9 -9.19 8.90 -45.22
CA LEU A 9 -10.63 9.13 -45.09
C LEU A 9 -10.88 10.19 -44.02
N THR A 10 -11.17 11.40 -44.49
CA THR A 10 -11.65 12.54 -43.73
C THR A 10 -13.15 12.36 -43.49
N VAL A 11 -13.61 12.40 -42.24
CA VAL A 11 -15.05 12.51 -41.91
C VAL A 11 -15.31 13.91 -41.38
N SER A 12 -16.10 14.66 -42.15
CA SER A 12 -16.53 16.02 -41.84
C SER A 12 -17.92 15.98 -41.20
N LEU A 13 -18.08 16.65 -40.06
CA LEU A 13 -19.37 17.00 -39.47
C LEU A 13 -20.19 17.89 -40.44
N CYS A 14 -21.49 17.63 -40.52
CA CYS A 14 -22.51 18.62 -40.90
C CYS A 14 -23.79 18.40 -40.09
N LEU A 15 -24.12 19.37 -39.25
CA LEU A 15 -25.44 19.64 -38.69
C LEU A 15 -26.32 20.32 -39.75
N SER A 16 -27.59 19.90 -39.85
CA SER A 16 -28.68 20.78 -40.30
C SER A 16 -30.03 20.13 -40.03
N GLY A 17 -30.87 20.82 -39.26
CA GLY A 17 -32.26 20.45 -39.00
C GLY A 17 -33.28 21.14 -39.91
N CYS A 18 -34.53 21.08 -39.43
CA CYS A 18 -35.78 21.70 -39.88
C CYS A 18 -36.61 21.01 -40.98
N GLY A 19 -37.88 20.73 -40.63
CA GLY A 19 -39.00 21.29 -41.39
C GLY A 19 -40.08 20.34 -41.91
N SER A 20 -41.06 20.05 -41.05
CA SER A 20 -42.52 19.99 -41.26
C SER A 20 -43.16 19.85 -42.67
N SER A 21 -44.16 18.96 -42.80
CA SER A 21 -45.56 19.26 -43.24
C SER A 21 -46.37 17.95 -43.41
N SER A 22 -47.38 17.69 -42.58
CA SER A 22 -48.84 17.80 -42.83
C SER A 22 -49.48 16.69 -43.70
N SER A 23 -50.44 15.95 -43.13
CA SER A 23 -51.83 15.90 -43.63
C SER A 23 -52.71 15.00 -42.74
N GLU A 24 -53.89 15.52 -42.46
CA GLU A 24 -54.94 15.07 -41.55
C GLU A 24 -55.63 13.78 -42.01
N ASP A 25 -56.15 12.98 -41.08
CA ASP A 25 -57.55 12.57 -41.21
C ASP A 25 -58.18 12.21 -39.86
N SER A 26 -59.43 12.66 -39.72
CA SER A 26 -60.19 12.72 -38.47
C SER A 26 -61.07 11.49 -38.32
N GLN A 27 -61.04 10.77 -37.19
CA GLN A 27 -62.24 10.11 -36.62
C GLN A 27 -62.17 10.01 -35.09
N ASN A 28 -63.31 10.33 -34.48
CA ASN A 28 -63.55 10.57 -33.07
C ASN A 28 -64.14 9.31 -32.42
N MET A 29 -63.46 8.70 -31.44
CA MET A 29 -64.05 7.80 -30.43
C MET A 29 -63.29 7.95 -29.11
N THR A 30 -63.93 8.58 -28.11
CA THR A 30 -63.65 8.38 -26.67
C THR A 30 -64.06 6.93 -26.30
N PRO A 31 -63.40 6.19 -25.37
CA PRO A 31 -63.16 6.62 -23.97
C PRO A 31 -61.92 6.03 -23.23
N SER A 32 -61.32 6.80 -22.32
CA SER A 32 -60.79 6.42 -20.98
C SER A 32 -59.74 7.44 -20.53
N PRO A 33 -59.79 8.00 -19.31
CA PRO A 33 -58.66 8.75 -18.79
C PRO A 33 -57.54 7.77 -18.44
N GLU A 34 -56.42 7.89 -19.16
CA GLU A 34 -55.13 7.30 -18.81
C GLU A 34 -54.68 7.77 -17.40
N PRO A 35 -53.88 6.94 -16.71
CA PRO A 35 -53.39 7.27 -15.38
C PRO A 35 -52.50 8.52 -15.48
N THR A 36 -52.75 9.45 -14.55
CA THR A 36 -51.90 10.60 -14.27
C THR A 36 -50.44 10.19 -14.31
N GLN A 37 -49.73 10.73 -15.30
CA GLN A 37 -48.27 10.72 -15.37
C GLN A 37 -47.79 11.44 -14.11
N SER A 38 -47.36 10.66 -13.11
CA SER A 38 -46.53 11.21 -12.05
C SER A 38 -45.31 11.79 -12.74
N THR A 39 -45.11 13.10 -12.57
CA THR A 39 -43.78 13.66 -12.66
C THR A 39 -42.92 12.82 -11.74
N ASN A 40 -42.15 11.90 -12.31
CA ASN A 40 -40.99 11.36 -11.64
C ASN A 40 -40.12 12.59 -11.39
N ASP A 41 -40.19 13.12 -10.18
CA ASP A 41 -39.03 13.80 -9.62
C ASP A 41 -37.87 12.82 -9.88
N GLU A 42 -36.93 13.28 -10.69
CA GLU A 42 -35.57 12.78 -10.62
C GLU A 42 -35.13 13.09 -9.18
N THR A 43 -35.41 12.17 -8.26
CA THR A 43 -34.81 12.16 -6.94
C THR A 43 -33.32 12.09 -7.22
N GLU A 44 -32.62 13.23 -7.09
CA GLU A 44 -31.16 13.31 -7.06
C GLU A 44 -30.68 12.13 -6.22
N ALA A 45 -29.96 11.18 -6.82
CA ALA A 45 -29.10 10.29 -6.06
C ALA A 45 -28.14 11.21 -5.29
N PRO A 46 -28.31 11.40 -3.98
CA PRO A 46 -27.66 12.52 -3.33
C PRO A 46 -26.21 12.13 -3.06
N LYS A 47 -25.28 12.77 -3.77
CA LYS A 47 -23.90 13.09 -3.36
C LYS A 47 -23.23 12.12 -2.37
N VAL A 48 -23.07 10.86 -2.74
CA VAL A 48 -22.54 9.80 -1.87
C VAL A 48 -21.10 10.11 -1.41
N ALA A 49 -20.30 10.74 -2.28
CA ALA A 49 -18.94 11.17 -1.99
C ALA A 49 -18.85 12.24 -0.89
N LEU A 50 -19.95 12.97 -0.58
CA LEU A 50 -20.01 13.88 0.56
C LEU A 50 -20.19 13.16 1.91
N ARG A 51 -20.30 11.84 1.91
CA ARG A 51 -20.52 11.06 3.14
C ARG A 51 -19.43 10.04 3.33
N PHE A 52 -18.96 9.46 2.23
CA PHE A 52 -17.94 8.42 2.22
C PHE A 52 -16.92 8.67 1.10
N PRO A 53 -15.62 8.45 1.32
CA PRO A 53 -14.59 8.67 0.30
C PRO A 53 -14.58 7.54 -0.75
N THR A 54 -15.42 7.64 -1.78
CA THR A 54 -15.63 6.58 -2.79
C THR A 54 -14.41 6.29 -3.68
N SER A 55 -13.43 7.19 -3.71
CA SER A 55 -12.19 7.03 -4.50
C SER A 55 -10.95 6.82 -3.64
N LEU A 56 -11.09 6.48 -2.34
CA LEU A 56 -9.97 6.22 -1.44
C LEU A 56 -9.59 4.74 -1.46
N MET A 57 -8.31 4.46 -1.70
CA MET A 57 -7.71 3.15 -1.47
C MET A 57 -6.19 3.31 -1.25
N VAL A 58 -5.59 2.37 -0.52
CA VAL A 58 -4.13 2.17 -0.49
C VAL A 58 -3.82 0.92 -1.29
N SER A 59 -3.10 1.07 -2.40
CA SER A 59 -2.76 -0.06 -3.27
C SER A 59 -1.44 0.20 -3.97
N SER A 60 -0.78 -0.86 -4.43
CA SER A 60 0.39 -0.71 -5.29
C SER A 60 -0.03 -0.19 -6.66
N PRO A 61 0.68 0.79 -7.25
CA PRO A 61 0.42 1.24 -8.61
C PRO A 61 0.73 0.17 -9.67
N PHE A 62 1.45 -0.90 -9.29
CA PHE A 62 1.84 -2.00 -10.18
C PHE A 62 1.01 -3.28 -9.99
N ALA A 63 0.26 -3.38 -8.90
CA ALA A 63 -0.50 -4.59 -8.61
C ALA A 63 -1.74 -4.64 -9.51
N ASP A 64 -2.07 -5.85 -9.97
CA ASP A 64 -3.27 -6.08 -10.75
C ASP A 64 -4.29 -6.96 -10.01
N SER A 65 -5.55 -6.80 -10.40
CA SER A 65 -6.67 -7.58 -9.85
C SER A 65 -6.57 -9.11 -10.07
N THR A 66 -5.62 -9.61 -10.89
CA THR A 66 -5.37 -11.04 -11.09
C THR A 66 -4.36 -11.60 -10.09
N GLN A 67 -3.42 -10.79 -9.60
CA GLN A 67 -2.52 -11.15 -8.50
C GLN A 67 -3.28 -11.28 -7.17
N GLN A 68 -4.30 -10.44 -6.94
CA GLN A 68 -5.23 -10.60 -5.80
C GLN A 68 -6.02 -11.93 -5.86
N LYS A 69 -6.36 -12.43 -7.06
CA LYS A 69 -7.05 -13.73 -7.25
C LYS A 69 -6.20 -14.94 -6.85
N ARG A 70 -4.88 -14.80 -6.73
CA ARG A 70 -4.02 -15.88 -6.24
C ARG A 70 -3.99 -15.97 -4.70
N ALA A 71 -4.35 -14.90 -3.99
CA ALA A 71 -4.44 -14.88 -2.53
C ALA A 71 -5.84 -15.23 -1.99
N LYS A 72 -6.90 -15.13 -2.80
CA LYS A 72 -8.29 -15.41 -2.39
C LYS A 72 -8.93 -16.48 -3.26
N SER A 73 -9.41 -17.58 -2.66
CA SER A 73 -10.25 -18.58 -3.32
C SER A 73 -11.72 -18.16 -3.40
N SER A 74 -12.01 -17.04 -4.08
CA SER A 74 -13.39 -16.61 -4.35
C SER A 74 -13.58 -16.20 -5.83
N PRO A 75 -14.80 -16.30 -6.39
CA PRO A 75 -15.02 -16.28 -7.83
C PRO A 75 -14.81 -14.90 -8.45
N SER A 76 -14.35 -14.95 -9.71
CA SER A 76 -14.04 -13.88 -10.64
C SER A 76 -15.02 -12.69 -10.66
N TYR A 77 -14.48 -11.47 -10.52
CA TYR A 77 -15.04 -10.28 -11.15
C TYR A 77 -13.96 -9.54 -11.94
N ALA A 78 -14.37 -8.86 -13.01
CA ALA A 78 -13.51 -8.09 -13.90
C ALA A 78 -14.09 -6.66 -13.99
N PRO A 79 -13.29 -5.63 -13.68
CA PRO A 79 -13.75 -4.23 -13.68
C PRO A 79 -14.17 -3.74 -15.06
N SER A 80 -15.07 -2.75 -15.07
CA SER A 80 -15.59 -2.13 -16.28
C SER A 80 -14.79 -0.89 -16.71
N THR A 81 -14.15 -0.99 -17.88
CA THR A 81 -13.49 0.04 -18.72
C THR A 81 -11.94 -0.04 -18.83
N PRO A 82 -11.38 -0.13 -20.06
CA PRO A 82 -9.93 -0.20 -20.29
C PRO A 82 -9.37 1.20 -20.63
N LEU A 83 -8.84 1.90 -19.62
CA LEU A 83 -7.93 3.03 -19.82
C LEU A 83 -6.46 2.65 -19.55
N PHE A 84 -6.25 1.56 -18.80
CA PHE A 84 -4.95 0.98 -18.48
C PHE A 84 -4.63 -0.15 -19.46
N GLY A 85 -3.40 -0.68 -19.44
CA GLY A 85 -2.98 -1.82 -20.27
C GLY A 85 -3.86 -3.09 -20.11
N PRO A 86 -3.37 -4.29 -20.44
CA PRO A 86 -4.21 -5.50 -20.44
C PRO A 86 -4.75 -5.92 -19.06
N THR A 87 -4.31 -5.28 -17.97
CA THR A 87 -4.78 -5.52 -16.60
C THR A 87 -5.23 -4.22 -15.92
N VAL A 88 -6.28 -4.29 -15.10
CA VAL A 88 -6.75 -3.15 -14.30
C VAL A 88 -6.02 -3.15 -12.96
N PRO A 89 -5.39 -2.01 -12.58
CA PRO A 89 -4.73 -1.85 -11.29
C PRO A 89 -5.66 -2.22 -10.13
N SER A 90 -5.11 -2.86 -9.11
CA SER A 90 -5.87 -3.33 -7.94
C SER A 90 -6.61 -2.20 -7.23
N TYR A 91 -6.04 -0.99 -7.25
CA TYR A 91 -6.68 0.25 -6.79
C TYR A 91 -8.13 0.39 -7.28
N PHE A 92 -8.33 0.35 -8.60
CA PHE A 92 -9.64 0.59 -9.20
C PHE A 92 -10.62 -0.53 -8.88
N SER A 93 -10.16 -1.79 -8.89
CA SER A 93 -11.00 -2.91 -8.50
C SER A 93 -11.41 -2.86 -7.03
N ALA A 94 -10.52 -2.41 -6.13
CA ALA A 94 -10.83 -2.29 -4.72
C ALA A 94 -11.84 -1.15 -4.46
N THR A 95 -11.66 0.01 -5.11
CA THR A 95 -12.64 1.11 -5.02
C THR A 95 -14.01 0.73 -5.61
N GLU A 96 -14.04 -0.04 -6.71
CA GLU A 96 -15.30 -0.53 -7.29
C GLU A 96 -16.01 -1.49 -6.32
N GLN A 97 -15.28 -2.41 -5.70
CA GLN A 97 -15.85 -3.34 -4.72
C GLN A 97 -16.41 -2.61 -3.48
N ILE A 98 -15.71 -1.58 -2.98
CA ILE A 98 -16.21 -0.73 -1.91
C ILE A 98 -17.49 -0.01 -2.36
N GLY A 99 -17.52 0.52 -3.59
CA GLY A 99 -18.70 1.13 -4.18
C GLY A 99 -19.90 0.19 -4.28
N GLN A 100 -19.69 -1.08 -4.62
CA GLN A 100 -20.75 -2.09 -4.67
C GLN A 100 -21.32 -2.41 -3.29
N VAL A 101 -20.49 -2.48 -2.25
CA VAL A 101 -20.97 -2.62 -0.86
C VAL A 101 -21.77 -1.38 -0.49
N LEU A 102 -21.26 -0.19 -0.77
CA LEU A 102 -21.92 1.08 -0.48
C LEU A 102 -23.30 1.20 -1.14
N ALA A 103 -23.43 0.72 -2.38
CA ALA A 103 -24.68 0.70 -3.14
C ALA A 103 -25.65 -0.44 -2.73
N GLY A 104 -25.24 -1.35 -1.83
CA GLY A 104 -26.01 -2.53 -1.47
C GLY A 104 -26.09 -3.60 -2.57
N GLU A 105 -25.25 -3.51 -3.60
CA GLU A 105 -25.17 -4.48 -4.69
C GLU A 105 -24.36 -5.72 -4.30
N LEU A 106 -23.44 -5.56 -3.34
CA LEU A 106 -22.64 -6.62 -2.76
C LEU A 106 -22.88 -6.69 -1.24
N ALA A 107 -23.48 -7.79 -0.79
CA ALA A 107 -23.73 -8.00 0.64
C ALA A 107 -22.41 -8.11 1.41
N ILE A 108 -22.32 -7.44 2.58
CA ILE A 108 -21.12 -7.52 3.41
C ILE A 108 -20.80 -8.95 3.83
N SER A 109 -21.80 -9.82 4.06
CA SER A 109 -21.59 -11.23 4.39
C SER A 109 -20.84 -12.01 3.31
N ASP A 110 -20.91 -11.57 2.06
CA ASP A 110 -20.27 -12.24 0.92
C ASP A 110 -18.87 -11.67 0.61
N ALA A 111 -18.62 -10.44 1.07
CA ALA A 111 -17.43 -9.66 0.72
C ALA A 111 -16.44 -9.52 1.87
N PHE A 112 -16.95 -9.54 3.11
CA PHE A 112 -16.15 -9.39 4.31
C PHE A 112 -15.40 -10.68 4.64
N ASP A 113 -14.09 -10.57 4.62
CA ASP A 113 -13.17 -11.61 5.03
C ASP A 113 -12.30 -11.08 6.17
N VAL A 114 -12.67 -11.42 7.40
CA VAL A 114 -11.93 -10.99 8.61
C VAL A 114 -10.46 -11.40 8.58
N ALA A 115 -10.09 -12.47 7.87
CA ALA A 115 -8.69 -12.88 7.74
C ALA A 115 -7.85 -11.85 6.96
N SER A 116 -8.48 -10.99 6.15
CA SER A 116 -7.80 -9.90 5.44
C SER A 116 -7.21 -8.86 6.41
N PHE A 117 -7.73 -8.70 7.63
CA PHE A 117 -7.10 -7.87 8.67
C PHE A 117 -5.78 -8.45 9.19
N TYR A 118 -5.54 -9.74 9.04
CA TYR A 118 -4.35 -10.45 9.52
C TYR A 118 -3.36 -10.77 8.39
N GLN A 119 -3.58 -10.24 7.19
CA GLN A 119 -2.61 -10.37 6.12
C GLN A 119 -1.37 -9.54 6.44
N VAL A 120 -0.21 -10.19 6.39
CA VAL A 120 1.10 -9.56 6.56
C VAL A 120 1.79 -9.46 5.21
N SER A 121 2.50 -8.36 5.00
CA SER A 121 3.35 -8.19 3.83
C SER A 121 4.55 -9.13 3.92
N ILE A 122 4.86 -9.81 2.82
CA ILE A 122 6.01 -10.71 2.71
C ILE A 122 6.91 -10.17 1.61
N ASN A 123 8.20 -9.97 1.91
CA ASN A 123 9.18 -9.50 0.93
C ASN A 123 9.18 -10.39 -0.32
N SER A 124 9.43 -9.78 -1.48
CA SER A 124 9.65 -10.54 -2.70
C SER A 124 10.92 -11.40 -2.57
N ASP A 125 10.98 -12.51 -3.30
CA ASP A 125 12.10 -13.45 -3.23
C ASP A 125 13.43 -12.87 -3.73
N CYS A 126 13.40 -11.75 -4.44
CA CYS A 126 14.56 -11.00 -4.92
C CYS A 126 15.03 -9.89 -3.95
N PHE A 127 14.28 -9.60 -2.88
CA PHE A 127 14.54 -8.49 -1.95
C PHE A 127 14.89 -8.99 -0.54
N GLY A 128 15.94 -8.42 0.05
CA GLY A 128 16.37 -8.70 1.41
C GLY A 128 16.49 -10.18 1.73
N PRO A 129 17.14 -11.00 0.88
CA PRO A 129 17.22 -12.43 1.09
C PRO A 129 18.09 -12.78 2.29
N GLN A 130 17.95 -14.00 2.76
CA GLN A 130 18.96 -14.60 3.60
C GLN A 130 20.20 -14.92 2.74
N LEU A 131 21.38 -14.43 3.11
CA LEU A 131 22.60 -14.54 2.29
C LEU A 131 23.69 -15.34 2.99
N MET A 132 24.14 -16.44 2.40
CA MET A 132 25.28 -17.19 2.94
C MET A 132 26.61 -16.50 2.60
N TYR A 133 27.56 -16.62 3.52
CA TYR A 133 28.92 -16.17 3.30
C TYR A 133 29.96 -17.07 3.99
N GLN A 134 31.18 -17.02 3.49
CA GLN A 134 32.34 -17.70 4.05
C GLN A 134 33.57 -16.79 4.08
N ASP A 135 34.37 -16.93 5.13
CA ASP A 135 35.66 -16.25 5.34
C ASP A 135 35.58 -14.72 5.19
N HIS A 136 34.57 -14.12 5.81
CA HIS A 136 34.31 -12.68 5.81
C HIS A 136 35.54 -11.88 6.24
N PRO A 137 35.98 -10.88 5.45
CA PRO A 137 37.26 -10.18 5.67
C PRO A 137 37.27 -9.36 6.96
N GLU A 138 36.09 -8.95 7.43
CA GLU A 138 35.89 -8.12 8.63
C GLU A 138 35.56 -8.96 9.87
N ALA A 139 35.68 -10.29 9.79
CA ALA A 139 35.49 -11.16 10.93
C ALA A 139 36.63 -11.04 11.95
N SER A 140 36.28 -10.88 13.22
CA SER A 140 37.26 -10.80 14.31
C SER A 140 37.81 -12.17 14.75
N GLY A 141 37.25 -13.27 14.25
CA GLY A 141 37.73 -14.64 14.46
C GLY A 141 36.96 -15.69 13.66
N THR A 142 37.41 -16.94 13.72
CA THR A 142 36.88 -18.06 12.90
C THR A 142 35.44 -18.46 13.25
N GLY A 143 34.93 -18.04 14.42
CA GLY A 143 33.56 -18.33 14.85
C GLY A 143 32.50 -17.44 14.18
N SER A 144 32.92 -16.34 13.54
CA SER A 144 32.05 -15.40 12.84
C SER A 144 32.50 -15.17 11.38
N SER A 145 33.47 -15.96 10.89
CA SER A 145 33.99 -15.77 9.53
C SER A 145 33.06 -16.37 8.49
N SER A 146 32.21 -17.33 8.85
CA SER A 146 31.23 -17.92 7.93
C SER A 146 29.88 -18.01 8.60
N GLY A 147 28.81 -17.86 7.83
CA GLY A 147 27.46 -17.86 8.36
C GLY A 147 26.44 -17.38 7.34
N THR A 148 25.39 -16.75 7.85
CA THR A 148 24.30 -16.28 7.02
C THR A 148 23.80 -14.93 7.53
N LEU A 149 23.69 -13.95 6.64
CA LEU A 149 23.01 -12.69 6.92
C LEU A 149 21.50 -12.96 6.93
N PRO A 150 20.75 -12.45 7.93
CA PRO A 150 19.33 -12.72 8.01
C PRO A 150 18.55 -11.93 6.93
N SER A 151 17.32 -12.35 6.67
CA SER A 151 16.44 -11.65 5.74
C SER A 151 16.09 -10.24 6.25
N GLY A 152 15.89 -9.29 5.34
CA GLY A 152 15.53 -7.89 5.63
C GLY A 152 16.72 -6.97 5.93
N ASP A 153 17.93 -7.52 6.03
CA ASP A 153 19.18 -6.76 6.24
C ASP A 153 19.82 -6.29 4.95
N LEU A 154 19.42 -6.89 3.82
CA LEU A 154 19.84 -6.53 2.48
C LEU A 154 18.66 -5.84 1.76
N GLY A 155 18.93 -5.18 0.64
CA GLY A 155 17.92 -4.55 -0.20
C GLY A 155 17.59 -5.34 -1.46
N LEU A 156 17.49 -4.64 -2.59
CA LEU A 156 17.32 -5.23 -3.92
C LEU A 156 18.52 -6.14 -4.23
N TRP A 157 18.35 -7.45 -4.27
CA TRP A 157 19.47 -8.39 -4.44
C TRP A 157 19.51 -9.00 -5.83
N LEU A 158 18.40 -9.62 -6.24
CA LEU A 158 18.23 -10.10 -7.61
C LEU A 158 17.56 -9.02 -8.47
N ALA A 159 17.79 -9.08 -9.78
CA ALA A 159 17.20 -8.13 -10.73
C ALA A 159 15.68 -8.27 -10.86
N GLU A 160 15.21 -9.50 -10.73
CA GLU A 160 13.84 -9.89 -10.96
C GLU A 160 13.41 -10.94 -9.94
N ASP A 161 12.11 -10.97 -9.67
CA ASP A 161 11.48 -12.02 -8.88
C ASP A 161 11.29 -13.30 -9.71
N SER A 162 10.81 -14.38 -9.08
CA SER A 162 10.49 -15.63 -9.77
C SER A 162 9.39 -15.52 -10.83
N SER A 163 8.65 -14.41 -10.88
CA SER A 163 7.63 -14.13 -11.91
C SER A 163 8.17 -13.31 -13.09
N GLY A 164 9.44 -12.87 -13.03
CA GLY A 164 10.11 -12.06 -14.05
C GLY A 164 9.85 -10.56 -13.93
N ASN A 165 9.23 -10.10 -12.85
CA ASN A 165 9.07 -8.67 -12.58
C ASN A 165 10.34 -8.10 -11.97
N ALA A 166 10.65 -6.85 -12.30
CA ALA A 166 11.73 -6.07 -11.70
C ALA A 166 11.57 -6.12 -10.18
N CYS A 167 12.67 -6.38 -9.48
CA CYS A 167 12.61 -6.63 -8.05
C CYS A 167 11.96 -5.49 -7.25
N ALA A 168 12.24 -4.25 -7.64
CA ALA A 168 11.62 -3.07 -7.06
C ALA A 168 10.09 -3.09 -7.19
N VAL A 169 9.58 -3.43 -8.37
CA VAL A 169 8.13 -3.52 -8.63
C VAL A 169 7.50 -4.62 -7.77
N SER A 170 8.12 -5.81 -7.75
CA SER A 170 7.63 -6.92 -6.93
C SER A 170 7.67 -6.61 -5.44
N GLN A 171 8.73 -5.94 -4.96
CA GLN A 171 8.83 -5.57 -3.56
C GLN A 171 7.75 -4.57 -3.16
N VAL A 172 7.36 -3.65 -4.05
CA VAL A 172 6.30 -2.68 -3.76
C VAL A 172 4.94 -3.35 -3.70
N ASN A 173 4.66 -4.26 -4.62
CA ASN A 173 3.47 -5.13 -4.55
C ASN A 173 3.43 -5.90 -3.23
N SER A 174 4.55 -6.51 -2.86
CA SER A 174 4.72 -7.23 -1.60
C SER A 174 4.44 -6.36 -0.38
N LEU A 175 5.09 -5.20 -0.28
CA LEU A 175 4.96 -4.27 0.86
C LEU A 175 3.51 -3.77 1.03
N LEU A 176 2.82 -3.51 -0.07
CA LEU A 176 1.47 -2.93 -0.05
C LEU A 176 0.34 -3.95 -0.01
N SER A 177 0.58 -5.23 -0.32
CA SER A 177 -0.46 -6.27 -0.37
C SER A 177 -1.24 -6.46 0.94
N GLY A 178 -0.55 -6.53 2.08
CA GLY A 178 -1.17 -6.66 3.40
C GLY A 178 -1.94 -5.39 3.79
N VAL A 179 -1.31 -4.23 3.58
CA VAL A 179 -1.90 -2.92 3.86
C VAL A 179 -3.16 -2.68 3.03
N GLU A 180 -3.14 -3.01 1.75
CA GLU A 180 -4.30 -2.95 0.86
C GLU A 180 -5.44 -3.82 1.40
N SER A 181 -5.18 -5.08 1.73
CA SER A 181 -6.21 -5.99 2.24
C SER A 181 -6.85 -5.51 3.54
N GLN A 182 -6.03 -4.99 4.47
CA GLN A 182 -6.49 -4.47 5.76
C GLN A 182 -7.32 -3.20 5.59
N THR A 183 -6.80 -2.22 4.83
CA THR A 183 -7.49 -0.95 4.60
C THR A 183 -8.77 -1.13 3.77
N GLN A 184 -8.76 -2.03 2.78
CA GLN A 184 -9.94 -2.36 1.98
C GLN A 184 -11.04 -2.92 2.87
N MET A 185 -10.72 -3.88 3.75
CA MET A 185 -11.73 -4.43 4.67
C MET A 185 -12.25 -3.40 5.65
N ALA A 186 -11.40 -2.54 6.20
CA ALA A 186 -11.85 -1.46 7.07
C ALA A 186 -12.84 -0.54 6.35
N LEU A 187 -12.52 -0.11 5.13
CA LEU A 187 -13.39 0.72 4.31
C LEU A 187 -14.70 0.01 3.93
N MET A 188 -14.66 -1.29 3.66
CA MET A 188 -15.87 -2.09 3.38
C MET A 188 -16.79 -2.23 4.60
N VAL A 189 -16.24 -2.40 5.81
CA VAL A 189 -17.05 -2.37 7.05
C VAL A 189 -17.73 -1.02 7.17
N ILE A 190 -17.00 0.08 7.00
CA ILE A 190 -17.59 1.42 7.11
C ILE A 190 -18.62 1.69 6.00
N ALA A 191 -18.35 1.31 4.76
CA ALA A 191 -19.29 1.44 3.64
C ALA A 191 -20.59 0.67 3.90
N SER A 192 -20.51 -0.49 4.56
CA SER A 192 -21.68 -1.29 4.90
C SER A 192 -22.61 -0.60 5.89
N PHE A 193 -22.13 0.33 6.72
CA PHE A 193 -23.00 1.06 7.65
C PHE A 193 -24.04 1.89 6.90
N ILE A 194 -23.62 2.56 5.83
CA ILE A 194 -24.52 3.34 4.96
C ILE A 194 -25.49 2.40 4.24
N SER A 195 -24.96 1.34 3.62
CA SER A 195 -25.79 0.36 2.90
C SER A 195 -26.83 -0.31 3.78
N VAL A 196 -26.46 -0.69 5.00
CA VAL A 196 -27.37 -1.32 5.98
C VAL A 196 -28.43 -0.33 6.44
N ALA A 197 -28.05 0.92 6.76
CA ALA A 197 -29.01 1.96 7.12
C ALA A 197 -30.06 2.15 6.01
N ASP A 198 -29.61 2.29 4.75
CA ASP A 198 -30.50 2.44 3.60
C ASP A 198 -31.41 1.21 3.42
N SER A 199 -30.87 0.00 3.60
CA SER A 199 -31.64 -1.25 3.44
C SER A 199 -32.73 -1.44 4.49
N GLU A 200 -32.50 -0.93 5.71
CA GLU A 200 -33.46 -0.96 6.82
C GLU A 200 -34.41 0.24 6.81
N GLY A 201 -34.24 1.16 5.85
CA GLY A 201 -35.06 2.37 5.71
C GLY A 201 -34.76 3.43 6.78
N GLU A 202 -33.60 3.36 7.41
CA GLU A 202 -33.10 4.37 8.34
C GLU A 202 -32.52 5.56 7.56
N SER A 203 -32.75 6.78 8.06
CA SER A 203 -32.04 7.95 7.56
C SER A 203 -30.68 8.06 8.24
N LEU A 204 -29.64 8.44 7.48
CA LEU A 204 -28.37 8.86 8.05
C LEU A 204 -28.54 10.00 9.07
N PRO A 205 -27.67 10.10 10.09
CA PRO A 205 -27.82 11.07 11.17
C PRO A 205 -27.78 12.53 10.66
N GLU A 206 -28.64 13.37 11.23
CA GLU A 206 -28.55 14.82 11.09
C GLU A 206 -27.38 15.39 11.92
N GLU A 207 -27.03 16.65 11.67
CA GLU A 207 -26.01 17.38 12.41
C GLU A 207 -26.21 17.31 13.94
N GLY A 208 -25.18 16.83 14.65
CA GLY A 208 -25.17 16.63 16.10
C GLY A 208 -25.82 15.32 16.57
N ALA A 209 -26.25 14.44 15.67
CA ALA A 209 -26.87 13.15 15.99
C ALA A 209 -25.93 11.95 15.71
N THR A 210 -26.31 10.80 16.28
CA THR A 210 -25.67 9.51 16.08
C THR A 210 -26.73 8.46 15.75
N LEU A 211 -26.46 7.65 14.72
CA LEU A 211 -27.23 6.47 14.36
C LEU A 211 -26.47 5.22 14.84
N ASP A 212 -27.11 4.41 15.67
CA ASP A 212 -26.60 3.11 16.12
C ASP A 212 -27.11 2.00 15.19
N LEU A 213 -26.18 1.26 14.61
CA LEU A 213 -26.41 0.18 13.65
C LEU A 213 -26.04 -1.19 14.20
N THR A 214 -25.64 -1.29 15.47
CA THR A 214 -25.07 -2.51 16.07
C THR A 214 -25.98 -3.73 15.90
N THR A 215 -27.29 -3.55 16.09
CA THR A 215 -28.27 -4.64 15.91
C THR A 215 -28.39 -5.06 14.44
N TYR A 216 -28.41 -4.10 13.51
CA TYR A 216 -28.54 -4.37 12.08
C TYR A 216 -27.28 -4.99 11.49
N MET A 217 -26.10 -4.58 11.97
CA MET A 217 -24.82 -5.17 11.59
C MET A 217 -24.71 -6.63 12.05
N ASN A 218 -25.10 -6.94 13.30
CA ASN A 218 -25.15 -8.32 13.78
C ASN A 218 -26.17 -9.17 13.00
N ALA A 219 -27.27 -8.57 12.52
CA ALA A 219 -28.26 -9.26 11.70
C ALA A 219 -27.73 -9.70 10.32
N GLN A 220 -26.63 -9.10 9.84
CA GLN A 220 -25.95 -9.54 8.61
C GLN A 220 -25.35 -10.95 8.72
N GLY A 221 -25.16 -11.48 9.94
CA GLY A 221 -24.76 -12.86 10.15
C GLY A 221 -23.35 -13.20 9.68
N ILE A 222 -22.42 -12.25 9.83
CA ILE A 222 -21.00 -12.44 9.49
C ILE A 222 -20.42 -13.57 10.36
N THR A 223 -19.79 -14.56 9.73
CA THR A 223 -19.32 -15.75 10.43
C THR A 223 -18.19 -15.40 11.41
N SER A 224 -18.30 -15.91 12.64
CA SER A 224 -17.32 -15.72 13.73
C SER A 224 -17.06 -14.26 14.13
N VAL A 225 -17.92 -13.32 13.72
CA VAL A 225 -17.82 -11.91 14.09
C VAL A 225 -19.10 -11.44 14.76
N SER A 226 -18.95 -10.71 15.86
CA SER A 226 -20.03 -9.98 16.51
C SER A 226 -19.64 -8.52 16.69
N PHE A 227 -20.58 -7.61 16.42
CA PHE A 227 -20.37 -6.19 16.66
C PHE A 227 -20.81 -5.84 18.08
N ASP A 228 -19.89 -5.27 18.86
CA ASP A 228 -20.18 -4.65 20.15
C ASP A 228 -20.73 -3.23 19.97
N SER A 229 -20.20 -2.52 18.97
CA SER A 229 -20.73 -1.24 18.52
C SER A 229 -20.56 -1.05 17.02
N ALA A 230 -21.53 -0.39 16.39
CA ALA A 230 -21.47 0.11 15.02
C ALA A 230 -22.28 1.39 14.94
N SER A 231 -21.67 2.52 14.54
CA SER A 231 -22.37 3.79 14.49
C SER A 231 -21.86 4.75 13.42
N ILE A 232 -22.77 5.64 13.01
CA ILE A 232 -22.48 6.81 12.18
C ILE A 232 -22.89 8.05 12.99
N SER A 233 -22.08 9.11 13.00
CA SER A 233 -22.47 10.43 13.49
C SER A 233 -22.04 11.53 12.55
N LEU A 234 -22.72 12.67 12.63
CA LEU A 234 -22.38 13.88 11.87
C LEU A 234 -22.21 15.03 12.86
N ALA A 235 -21.07 15.72 12.80
CA ALA A 235 -20.82 16.91 13.60
C ALA A 235 -19.86 17.86 12.87
N SER A 236 -20.23 19.13 12.76
CA SER A 236 -19.49 20.19 12.07
C SER A 236 -19.08 19.79 10.65
N ASP A 237 -20.03 19.21 9.90
CA ASP A 237 -19.83 18.68 8.53
C ASP A 237 -18.83 17.49 8.46
N THR A 238 -18.37 16.96 9.59
CA THR A 238 -17.53 15.75 9.64
C THR A 238 -18.38 14.53 9.95
N TRP A 239 -18.36 13.56 9.04
CA TRP A 239 -18.90 12.22 9.27
C TRP A 239 -17.91 11.42 10.10
N THR A 240 -18.40 10.78 11.15
CA THR A 240 -17.63 9.85 11.97
C THR A 240 -18.28 8.48 11.97
N TYR A 241 -17.48 7.46 11.76
CA TYR A 241 -17.90 6.07 11.74
C TYR A 241 -17.11 5.31 12.79
N ASN A 242 -17.76 4.52 13.63
CA ASN A 242 -17.08 3.71 14.64
C ASN A 242 -17.61 2.28 14.64
N ALA A 243 -16.69 1.32 14.68
CA ALA A 243 -16.96 -0.10 14.83
C ALA A 243 -16.08 -0.69 15.93
N GLU A 244 -16.68 -1.47 16.82
CA GLU A 244 -15.97 -2.40 17.69
C GLU A 244 -16.57 -3.79 17.44
N MET A 245 -15.71 -4.74 17.10
CA MET A 245 -16.14 -6.10 16.81
C MET A 245 -15.19 -7.13 17.39
N ASP A 246 -15.76 -8.24 17.82
CA ASP A 246 -15.04 -9.40 18.31
C ASP A 246 -14.94 -10.45 17.20
N TYR A 247 -13.71 -10.87 16.89
CA TYR A 247 -13.44 -12.02 16.04
C TYR A 247 -13.16 -13.27 16.88
N GLN A 248 -14.03 -14.27 16.78
CA GLN A 248 -13.92 -15.49 17.57
C GLN A 248 -13.01 -16.53 16.91
N VAL A 249 -11.89 -16.85 17.57
CA VAL A 249 -10.93 -17.88 17.15
C VAL A 249 -10.68 -18.86 18.28
N SER A 250 -10.99 -20.14 18.03
CA SER A 250 -10.82 -21.23 19.00
C SER A 250 -11.52 -20.96 20.35
N GLY A 251 -12.66 -20.27 20.32
CA GLY A 251 -13.46 -19.94 21.51
C GLY A 251 -12.90 -18.80 22.37
N ASN A 252 -11.97 -18.00 21.83
CA ASN A 252 -11.55 -16.73 22.41
C ASN A 252 -11.90 -15.62 21.44
N ASP A 253 -12.22 -14.46 21.98
CA ASP A 253 -12.56 -13.27 21.21
C ASP A 253 -11.31 -12.38 21.09
N TYR A 254 -11.10 -11.82 19.89
CA TYR A 254 -10.01 -10.92 19.56
C TYR A 254 -10.62 -9.65 18.99
N GLN A 255 -10.38 -8.52 19.67
CA GLN A 255 -11.05 -7.28 19.32
C GLN A 255 -10.45 -6.65 18.07
N ILE A 256 -11.33 -6.13 17.22
CA ILE A 256 -11.00 -5.25 16.11
C ILE A 256 -11.76 -3.94 16.30
N THR A 257 -11.04 -2.83 16.34
CA THR A 257 -11.64 -1.48 16.41
C THR A 257 -11.38 -0.75 15.11
N ILE A 258 -12.37 0.00 14.62
CA ILE A 258 -12.27 0.82 13.41
C ILE A 258 -12.93 2.16 13.73
N SER A 259 -12.23 3.25 13.45
CA SER A 259 -12.78 4.60 13.50
C SER A 259 -12.41 5.34 12.22
N MET A 260 -13.37 6.03 11.61
CA MET A 260 -13.09 6.88 10.45
C MET A 260 -13.76 8.24 10.62
N SER A 261 -12.98 9.30 10.42
CA SER A 261 -13.51 10.64 10.19
C SER A 261 -13.38 10.99 8.71
N HIS A 262 -14.41 11.64 8.16
CA HIS A 262 -14.45 12.09 6.78
C HIS A 262 -15.10 13.47 6.72
N THR A 263 -14.35 14.45 6.23
CA THR A 263 -14.81 15.83 6.08
C THR A 263 -14.78 16.19 4.60
N PRO A 264 -15.93 16.18 3.92
CA PRO A 264 -16.02 16.64 2.54
C PRO A 264 -15.97 18.17 2.46
N SER A 265 -15.69 18.69 1.27
CA SER A 265 -15.97 20.08 0.93
C SER A 265 -17.39 20.23 0.35
N SER A 266 -17.67 21.33 -0.35
CA SER A 266 -18.88 21.44 -1.19
C SER A 266 -18.82 20.60 -2.47
N GLU A 267 -17.61 20.27 -2.93
CA GLU A 267 -17.32 19.48 -4.11
C GLU A 267 -16.99 18.02 -3.73
N GLU A 268 -17.49 17.08 -4.53
CA GLU A 268 -17.32 15.63 -4.27
C GLU A 268 -15.88 15.14 -4.48
N THR A 269 -15.07 15.92 -5.18
CA THR A 269 -13.67 15.64 -5.50
C THR A 269 -12.69 16.30 -4.53
N GLU A 270 -13.19 16.93 -3.46
CA GLU A 270 -12.38 17.61 -2.47
C GLU A 270 -12.80 17.17 -1.06
N TYR A 271 -11.91 16.48 -0.36
CA TYR A 271 -12.18 15.97 0.99
C TYR A 271 -10.90 15.63 1.76
N THR A 272 -11.03 15.56 3.09
CA THR A 272 -9.99 15.05 3.98
C THR A 272 -10.56 13.99 4.91
N GLY A 273 -9.70 13.17 5.49
CA GLY A 273 -10.13 12.30 6.57
C GLY A 273 -9.02 11.46 7.16
N LEU A 274 -9.41 10.67 8.15
CA LEU A 274 -8.53 9.81 8.91
C LEU A 274 -9.27 8.51 9.23
N LEU A 275 -8.73 7.39 8.76
CA LEU A 275 -9.13 6.05 9.16
C LEU A 275 -8.13 5.52 10.18
N GLN A 276 -8.59 4.94 11.27
CA GLN A 276 -7.82 4.30 12.32
C GLN A 276 -8.38 2.91 12.56
N TYR A 277 -7.51 1.93 12.79
CA TYR A 277 -7.96 0.63 13.25
C TYR A 277 -6.91 -0.09 14.09
N THR A 278 -7.39 -0.93 15.00
CA THR A 278 -6.56 -1.87 15.75
C THR A 278 -7.10 -3.28 15.59
N VAL A 279 -6.21 -4.26 15.55
CA VAL A 279 -6.52 -5.68 15.34
C VAL A 279 -5.72 -6.49 16.36
N GLU A 280 -6.40 -7.09 17.32
CA GLU A 280 -5.78 -7.96 18.31
C GLU A 280 -5.42 -9.32 17.71
N GLY A 281 -4.23 -9.82 18.05
CA GLY A 281 -3.77 -11.13 17.61
C GLY A 281 -2.87 -11.78 18.65
N LYS A 282 -2.36 -12.97 18.34
CA LYS A 282 -1.55 -13.73 19.30
C LYS A 282 -0.54 -14.62 18.61
N GLN A 283 0.71 -14.54 19.05
CA GLN A 283 1.78 -15.41 18.59
C GLN A 283 1.44 -16.89 18.85
N GLY A 284 1.67 -17.73 17.84
CA GLY A 284 1.38 -19.16 17.87
C GLY A 284 -0.09 -19.55 17.67
N VAL A 285 -0.98 -18.59 17.35
CA VAL A 285 -2.39 -18.87 17.00
C VAL A 285 -2.59 -18.68 15.50
N ALA A 286 -2.77 -19.80 14.79
CA ALA A 286 -2.93 -19.79 13.34
C ALA A 286 -4.13 -18.94 12.89
N GLY A 287 -3.91 -18.12 11.87
CA GLY A 287 -4.91 -17.23 11.28
C GLY A 287 -5.02 -15.85 11.92
N ILE A 288 -4.38 -15.62 13.07
CA ILE A 288 -4.37 -14.32 13.78
C ILE A 288 -3.00 -13.98 14.37
N GLU A 289 -1.95 -14.55 13.81
CA GLU A 289 -0.60 -14.40 14.31
C GLU A 289 0.02 -13.11 13.76
N TRP A 290 0.40 -12.21 14.67
CA TRP A 290 1.28 -11.09 14.36
C TRP A 290 2.73 -11.48 14.64
N PRO A 291 3.68 -11.21 13.73
CA PRO A 291 5.08 -11.53 13.94
C PRO A 291 5.67 -10.72 15.11
N GLY A 292 6.66 -11.27 15.81
CA GLY A 292 7.44 -10.52 16.79
C GLY A 292 7.98 -11.30 17.98
N PHE A 293 9.22 -11.01 18.39
CA PHE A 293 9.90 -11.67 19.51
C PHE A 293 10.42 -10.71 20.58
N ASN A 294 10.20 -9.40 20.42
CA ASN A 294 10.73 -8.37 21.31
C ASN A 294 9.81 -8.09 22.51
N CYS A 295 8.53 -8.50 22.44
CA CYS A 295 7.61 -8.44 23.58
C CYS A 295 7.84 -9.58 24.60
N SER A 296 7.62 -9.29 25.88
CA SER A 296 7.64 -10.32 26.95
C SER A 296 6.42 -11.24 26.96
N GLN A 297 5.35 -10.86 26.27
CA GLN A 297 4.07 -11.59 26.18
C GLN A 297 3.82 -12.04 24.74
N ASN A 298 2.82 -12.90 24.51
CA ASN A 298 2.47 -13.40 23.16
C ASN A 298 1.34 -12.63 22.50
N GLU A 299 0.59 -11.84 23.28
CA GLU A 299 -0.49 -10.99 22.78
C GLU A 299 0.07 -9.80 22.03
N ARG A 300 -0.63 -9.40 20.96
CA ARG A 300 -0.21 -8.34 20.05
C ARG A 300 -1.42 -7.51 19.63
N THR A 301 -1.20 -6.22 19.41
CA THR A 301 -2.16 -5.34 18.74
C THR A 301 -1.46 -4.79 17.51
N PHE A 302 -1.95 -5.13 16.33
CA PHE A 302 -1.60 -4.39 15.13
C PHE A 302 -2.43 -3.11 15.10
N ALA A 303 -1.78 -1.98 14.83
CA ALA A 303 -2.43 -0.69 14.71
C ALA A 303 -2.07 -0.06 13.38
N ALA A 304 -3.05 0.62 12.77
CA ALA A 304 -2.83 1.39 11.57
C ALA A 304 -3.69 2.65 11.55
N SER A 305 -3.16 3.68 10.91
CA SER A 305 -3.84 4.94 10.62
C SER A 305 -3.59 5.33 9.17
N LEU A 306 -4.63 5.75 8.45
CA LEU A 306 -4.60 6.25 7.09
C LEU A 306 -5.21 7.65 7.07
N ALA A 307 -4.35 8.67 7.02
CA ALA A 307 -4.76 10.04 6.72
C ALA A 307 -4.78 10.25 5.21
N TYR A 308 -5.79 10.95 4.72
CA TYR A 308 -5.96 11.19 3.29
C TYR A 308 -6.50 12.60 3.02
N GLU A 309 -6.05 13.16 1.90
CA GLU A 309 -6.53 14.42 1.33
C GLU A 309 -6.69 14.23 -0.17
N ARG A 310 -7.85 14.63 -0.69
CA ARG A 310 -8.13 14.67 -2.12
C ARG A 310 -8.40 16.11 -2.54
N ALA A 311 -7.77 16.51 -3.64
CA ALA A 311 -8.08 17.73 -4.36
C ALA A 311 -8.20 17.41 -5.86
N ASP A 312 -9.43 17.45 -6.38
CA ASP A 312 -9.75 17.06 -7.75
C ASP A 312 -9.32 15.62 -8.08
N ASP A 313 -8.32 15.46 -8.95
CA ASP A 313 -7.76 14.18 -9.35
C ASP A 313 -6.48 13.84 -8.56
N GLU A 314 -6.04 14.68 -7.61
CA GLU A 314 -4.88 14.43 -6.78
C GLU A 314 -5.26 13.77 -5.46
N MET A 315 -4.53 12.73 -5.05
CA MET A 315 -4.70 12.02 -3.79
C MET A 315 -3.38 11.98 -3.02
N ASN A 316 -3.40 12.51 -1.80
CA ASN A 316 -2.29 12.50 -0.86
C ASN A 316 -2.62 11.60 0.32
N LEU A 317 -1.75 10.63 0.61
CA LEU A 317 -1.97 9.62 1.65
C LEU A 317 -0.78 9.57 2.61
N GLN A 318 -1.08 9.42 3.90
CA GLN A 318 -0.14 8.93 4.90
C GLN A 318 -0.73 7.73 5.61
N LEU A 319 -0.10 6.57 5.45
CA LEU A 319 -0.40 5.39 6.24
C LEU A 319 0.73 5.13 7.22
N ARG A 320 0.40 5.02 8.52
CA ARG A 320 1.32 4.51 9.54
C ARG A 320 0.79 3.19 10.07
N ASN A 321 1.66 2.22 10.31
CA ASN A 321 1.30 1.00 11.01
C ASN A 321 2.41 0.51 11.93
N ALA A 322 2.00 -0.22 12.97
CA ALA A 322 2.92 -0.82 13.92
C ALA A 322 2.33 -2.08 14.57
N THR A 323 3.20 -2.99 15.01
CA THR A 323 2.82 -4.11 15.88
C THR A 323 3.24 -3.82 17.32
N LEU A 324 2.25 -3.65 18.19
CA LEU A 324 2.37 -3.34 19.61
C LEU A 324 2.32 -4.59 20.49
N CYS A 325 2.92 -4.49 21.68
CA CYS A 325 2.92 -5.56 22.66
C CYS A 325 1.61 -5.59 23.45
N GLY A 326 1.00 -6.77 23.58
CA GLY A 326 -0.21 -6.96 24.35
C GLY A 326 -1.49 -6.70 23.56
N HIS A 327 -2.60 -7.02 24.21
CA HIS A 327 -3.95 -6.62 23.82
C HIS A 327 -4.31 -5.29 24.46
N SER A 328 -5.27 -4.56 23.88
CA SER A 328 -5.73 -3.26 24.39
C SER A 328 -4.59 -2.26 24.68
N ALA A 329 -3.58 -2.22 23.81
CA ALA A 329 -2.44 -1.32 23.95
C ALA A 329 -2.89 0.15 24.06
N THR A 330 -2.17 0.94 24.86
CA THR A 330 -2.49 2.35 25.13
C THR A 330 -1.54 3.28 24.38
N GLY A 331 -1.94 4.55 24.17
CA GLY A 331 -1.13 5.52 23.44
C GLY A 331 -0.86 5.14 21.99
N VAL A 332 -1.72 4.31 21.39
CA VAL A 332 -1.55 3.78 20.03
C VAL A 332 -1.50 4.89 18.99
N PHE A 333 -2.32 5.92 19.18
CA PHE A 333 -2.43 7.06 18.28
C PHE A 333 -1.99 8.35 18.97
N ASN A 334 -1.28 9.21 18.23
CA ASN A 334 -0.81 10.51 18.69
C ASN A 334 -1.94 11.56 18.67
N SER A 335 -1.62 12.83 18.94
CA SER A 335 -2.61 13.91 18.96
C SER A 335 -3.28 14.21 17.61
N ASN A 336 -2.63 13.85 16.50
CA ASN A 336 -3.18 13.94 15.15
C ASN A 336 -4.01 12.70 14.77
N GLY A 337 -4.04 11.68 15.64
CA GLY A 337 -4.69 10.40 15.39
C GLY A 337 -3.89 9.45 14.49
N LEU A 338 -2.63 9.77 14.18
CA LEU A 338 -1.74 8.85 13.48
C LEU A 338 -1.15 7.84 14.47
N VAL A 339 -0.82 6.62 14.01
CA VAL A 339 -0.10 5.65 14.87
C VAL A 339 1.17 6.33 15.39
N ASP A 340 1.33 6.31 16.70
CA ASP A 340 2.34 7.09 17.40
C ASP A 340 3.73 6.44 17.26
N VAL A 341 4.61 7.13 16.54
CA VAL A 341 5.99 6.69 16.31
C VAL A 341 6.82 6.68 17.59
N ASP A 342 6.46 7.52 18.57
CA ASP A 342 7.14 7.62 19.85
C ASP A 342 6.66 6.58 20.87
N ASN A 343 5.56 5.88 20.61
CA ASN A 343 5.00 4.83 21.48
C ASN A 343 5.83 3.53 21.42
N THR A 344 7.09 3.65 21.77
CA THR A 344 8.14 2.64 21.66
C THR A 344 8.16 1.71 22.87
N TYR A 345 8.34 0.40 22.62
CA TYR A 345 8.47 -0.59 23.67
C TYR A 345 9.74 -0.38 24.49
N SER A 346 9.59 -0.38 25.81
CA SER A 346 10.70 -0.30 26.76
C SER A 346 10.31 -0.94 28.09
N THR A 347 11.25 -1.04 29.03
CA THR A 347 10.95 -1.52 30.40
C THR A 347 9.93 -0.64 31.15
N SER A 348 9.74 0.61 30.71
CA SER A 348 8.75 1.55 31.27
C SER A 348 7.48 1.68 30.42
N ASN A 349 7.48 1.14 29.20
CA ASN A 349 6.35 1.14 28.28
C ASN A 349 6.21 -0.27 27.69
N SER A 350 5.50 -1.15 28.39
CA SER A 350 5.44 -2.59 28.06
C SER A 350 4.46 -2.93 26.94
N ASP A 351 3.64 -1.97 26.52
CA ASP A 351 2.63 -2.10 25.47
C ASP A 351 2.93 -1.27 24.21
N GLY A 352 4.08 -0.59 24.17
CA GLY A 352 4.55 0.09 22.96
C GLY A 352 4.87 -0.85 21.80
N TRP A 353 5.09 -0.27 20.62
CA TRP A 353 5.57 -0.99 19.45
C TRP A 353 7.00 -1.46 19.67
N SER A 354 7.24 -2.75 19.41
CA SER A 354 8.55 -3.38 19.62
C SER A 354 9.15 -3.97 18.35
N GLU A 355 8.32 -4.14 17.34
CA GLU A 355 8.62 -4.82 16.08
C GLU A 355 8.65 -3.78 14.94
N ASN A 356 8.09 -4.12 13.78
CA ASN A 356 7.99 -3.22 12.66
C ASN A 356 7.13 -1.98 12.99
N PHE A 357 7.68 -0.81 12.65
CA PHE A 357 6.91 0.41 12.42
C PHE A 357 7.13 0.83 10.95
N ALA A 358 6.06 1.11 10.22
CA ALA A 358 6.14 1.53 8.83
C ALA A 358 5.31 2.78 8.56
N ILE A 359 5.81 3.61 7.64
CA ILE A 359 5.15 4.80 7.09
C ILE A 359 5.16 4.66 5.57
N LEU A 360 3.97 4.64 4.97
CA LEU A 360 3.77 4.86 3.55
C LEU A 360 3.31 6.31 3.35
N GLY A 361 4.07 7.04 2.56
CA GLY A 361 3.63 8.29 1.95
C GLY A 361 3.37 8.11 0.47
N ALA A 362 2.31 8.74 -0.04
CA ALA A 362 2.04 8.80 -1.48
C ALA A 362 1.35 10.11 -1.86
N ASP A 363 1.73 10.66 -3.01
CA ASP A 363 1.03 11.73 -3.73
C ASP A 363 0.87 11.27 -5.18
N PHE A 364 -0.36 11.14 -5.68
CA PHE A 364 -0.60 10.58 -7.01
C PHE A 364 -1.88 11.09 -7.67
N ASP A 365 -1.88 11.04 -9.00
CA ASP A 365 -3.05 11.30 -9.82
C ASP A 365 -3.98 10.08 -9.84
N LEU A 366 -5.24 10.24 -9.44
CA LEU A 366 -6.26 9.20 -9.33
C LEU A 366 -6.63 8.56 -10.67
N THR A 367 -6.37 9.25 -11.78
CA THR A 367 -6.68 8.73 -13.12
C THR A 367 -5.56 7.84 -13.65
N SER A 368 -4.31 8.12 -13.32
CA SER A 368 -3.14 7.41 -13.85
C SER A 368 -2.42 6.56 -12.81
N LEU A 369 -2.60 6.85 -11.52
CA LEU A 369 -1.80 6.38 -10.39
C LEU A 369 -0.31 6.78 -10.46
N ALA A 370 0.04 7.71 -11.35
CA ALA A 370 1.39 8.23 -11.44
C ALA A 370 1.61 9.29 -10.36
N GLY A 371 2.79 9.26 -9.74
CA GLY A 371 3.10 10.11 -8.60
C GLY A 371 4.38 9.70 -7.90
N SER A 372 4.54 10.14 -6.65
CA SER A 372 5.66 9.75 -5.79
C SER A 372 5.19 8.83 -4.68
N TYR A 373 5.97 7.78 -4.42
CA TYR A 373 5.68 6.82 -3.37
C TYR A 373 6.93 6.64 -2.50
N SER A 374 6.74 6.64 -1.19
CA SER A 374 7.82 6.43 -0.23
C SER A 374 7.37 5.50 0.87
N TYR A 375 8.07 4.38 1.04
CA TYR A 375 7.83 3.40 2.09
C TYR A 375 9.05 3.37 3.02
N VAL A 376 8.84 3.81 4.26
CA VAL A 376 9.84 3.85 5.32
C VAL A 376 9.47 2.82 6.36
N TRP A 377 10.40 1.96 6.77
CA TRP A 377 10.15 1.04 7.88
C TRP A 377 11.37 0.82 8.77
N GLN A 378 11.10 0.56 10.03
CA GLN A 378 12.10 0.21 11.02
C GLN A 378 11.73 -1.14 11.64
N ALA A 379 12.63 -2.11 11.60
CA ALA A 379 12.31 -3.50 11.93
C ALA A 379 12.16 -3.76 13.44
N GLY A 380 12.73 -2.88 14.25
CA GLY A 380 12.57 -2.90 15.69
C GLY A 380 12.96 -1.57 16.32
N VAL A 381 12.48 -1.34 17.54
CA VAL A 381 12.71 -0.10 18.30
C VAL A 381 14.19 0.26 18.51
N ASN A 382 15.09 -0.74 18.46
CA ASN A 382 16.52 -0.55 18.69
C ASN A 382 17.35 -0.37 17.41
N ASP A 383 16.71 -0.39 16.23
CA ASP A 383 17.40 -0.13 14.97
C ASP A 383 17.84 1.33 14.90
N SER A 384 19.08 1.56 14.50
CA SER A 384 19.68 2.91 14.42
C SER A 384 19.21 3.75 13.23
N HIS A 385 18.54 3.13 12.25
CA HIS A 385 18.16 3.73 10.98
C HIS A 385 16.88 3.07 10.47
N SER A 386 16.06 3.81 9.73
CA SER A 386 15.01 3.24 8.92
C SER A 386 15.58 2.66 7.62
N ARG A 387 14.81 1.75 7.02
CA ARG A 387 14.94 1.34 5.63
C ARG A 387 13.94 2.16 4.82
N THR A 388 14.38 2.72 3.70
CA THR A 388 13.58 3.65 2.90
C THR A 388 13.59 3.21 1.44
N PHE A 389 12.39 3.08 0.88
CA PHE A 389 12.15 2.72 -0.50
C PHE A 389 11.36 3.84 -1.18
N ASN A 390 11.95 4.52 -2.16
CA ASN A 390 11.32 5.60 -2.90
C ASN A 390 11.12 5.19 -4.36
N ILE A 391 9.98 5.55 -4.95
CA ILE A 391 9.62 5.22 -6.33
C ILE A 391 9.09 6.48 -7.01
N GLY A 392 9.54 6.70 -8.24
CA GLY A 392 8.99 7.73 -9.12
C GLY A 392 8.73 7.17 -10.52
N PHE A 393 7.76 7.77 -11.20
CA PHE A 393 7.41 7.47 -12.57
C PHE A 393 7.92 8.56 -13.52
N ASN A 394 8.31 8.19 -14.74
CA ASN A 394 8.75 9.18 -15.72
C ASN A 394 7.57 9.88 -16.43
N ASP A 395 6.41 9.23 -16.46
CA ASP A 395 5.18 9.77 -17.05
C ASP A 395 3.92 9.04 -16.54
N ALA A 396 2.75 9.56 -16.93
CA ALA A 396 1.43 9.09 -16.49
C ALA A 396 1.00 7.71 -17.04
N SER A 397 1.77 7.08 -17.92
CA SER A 397 1.41 5.74 -18.44
C SER A 397 1.71 4.62 -17.45
N LEU A 398 2.51 4.90 -16.42
CA LEU A 398 3.15 3.92 -15.53
C LEU A 398 4.11 2.96 -16.26
N ASP A 399 4.34 3.12 -17.58
CA ASP A 399 5.12 2.17 -18.36
C ASP A 399 6.58 2.11 -17.90
N ASN A 400 7.11 3.15 -17.26
CA ASN A 400 8.49 3.16 -16.79
C ASN A 400 8.73 4.16 -15.66
N GLY A 401 9.79 3.89 -14.90
CA GLY A 401 10.16 4.68 -13.73
C GLY A 401 11.44 4.19 -13.08
N GLU A 402 11.70 4.74 -11.90
CA GLU A 402 12.93 4.50 -11.16
C GLU A 402 12.60 4.32 -9.68
N ALA A 403 13.21 3.30 -9.07
CA ALA A 403 13.13 3.04 -7.64
C ALA A 403 14.52 3.15 -7.01
N HIS A 404 14.56 3.65 -5.78
CA HIS A 404 15.75 3.72 -4.96
C HIS A 404 15.50 3.07 -3.60
N PHE A 405 16.51 2.36 -3.11
CA PHE A 405 16.53 1.80 -1.77
C PHE A 405 17.79 2.22 -1.02
N GLY A 406 17.60 2.54 0.26
CA GLY A 406 18.70 2.71 1.20
C GLY A 406 18.18 2.91 2.61
N TYR A 407 18.96 3.62 3.41
CA TYR A 407 18.68 3.83 4.82
C TYR A 407 18.49 5.31 5.10
N GLY A 408 17.48 5.61 5.92
CA GLY A 408 17.14 6.95 6.40
C GLY A 408 17.50 7.11 7.87
N GLU A 409 17.09 8.25 8.44
CA GLU A 409 17.07 8.43 9.91
C GLU A 409 16.17 7.39 10.59
N GLN A 410 16.19 7.32 11.92
CA GLN A 410 15.19 6.53 12.66
C GLN A 410 13.78 6.97 12.27
N VAL A 411 12.81 6.06 12.34
CA VAL A 411 11.43 6.36 11.91
C VAL A 411 10.80 7.52 12.71
N THR A 412 11.26 7.78 13.92
CA THR A 412 10.86 8.91 14.77
C THR A 412 11.35 10.28 14.27
N ASP A 413 12.32 10.33 13.36
CA ASP A 413 12.94 11.57 12.85
C ASP A 413 13.09 11.55 11.32
N THR A 414 12.33 10.68 10.65
CA THR A 414 12.42 10.51 9.19
C THR A 414 11.70 11.65 8.46
N ASP A 415 12.25 12.05 7.32
CA ASP A 415 11.67 12.95 6.33
C ASP A 415 11.32 12.23 5.01
N GLY A 416 11.27 10.90 5.03
CA GLY A 416 10.98 10.07 3.86
C GLY A 416 12.15 9.92 2.88
N TRP A 417 13.27 10.63 3.07
CA TRP A 417 14.44 10.53 2.21
C TRP A 417 15.39 9.40 2.62
N ILE A 418 16.06 8.84 1.61
CA ILE A 418 17.26 8.02 1.81
C ILE A 418 18.45 8.94 2.12
N GLN A 419 19.10 8.69 3.25
CA GLN A 419 20.29 9.44 3.69
C GLN A 419 21.60 8.80 3.20
N GLY A 420 21.58 7.50 2.90
CA GLY A 420 22.69 6.77 2.31
C GLY A 420 22.46 5.27 2.30
N PHE A 421 23.54 4.49 2.22
CA PHE A 421 23.48 3.04 2.17
C PHE A 421 24.36 2.40 3.25
N ILE A 422 23.87 1.34 3.89
CA ILE A 422 24.64 0.52 4.83
C ILE A 422 24.92 -0.81 4.13
N CYS A 423 26.20 -1.07 3.84
CA CYS A 423 26.61 -2.25 3.08
C CYS A 423 26.77 -3.51 3.94
N ASN A 424 26.81 -3.36 5.27
CA ASN A 424 26.92 -4.48 6.18
C ASN A 424 26.11 -4.16 7.44
N TRP A 425 24.85 -4.61 7.45
CA TRP A 425 23.92 -4.37 8.55
C TRP A 425 24.19 -5.29 9.75
N ALA A 426 24.14 -6.63 9.59
CA ALA A 426 24.36 -7.56 10.70
C ALA A 426 25.59 -8.48 10.55
N GLY A 427 26.36 -8.33 9.48
CA GLY A 427 27.54 -9.15 9.24
C GLY A 427 28.73 -8.78 10.13
N PRO A 428 29.83 -9.55 10.03
CA PRO A 428 31.01 -9.30 10.84
C PRO A 428 31.59 -7.91 10.59
N GLY A 429 31.89 -7.15 11.64
CA GLY A 429 32.42 -5.80 11.53
C GLY A 429 31.38 -4.71 11.21
N ALA A 430 30.08 -5.05 11.19
CA ALA A 430 29.00 -4.09 10.97
C ALA A 430 29.13 -2.86 11.89
N SER A 431 29.00 -1.68 11.29
CA SER A 431 29.11 -0.39 11.97
C SER A 431 27.92 0.53 11.73
N HIS A 432 26.98 0.11 10.87
CA HIS A 432 25.83 0.91 10.41
C HIS A 432 26.24 2.29 9.86
N SER A 433 27.47 2.42 9.38
CA SER A 433 27.95 3.67 8.77
C SER A 433 27.35 3.83 7.37
N LEU A 434 26.76 4.99 7.12
CA LEU A 434 26.23 5.33 5.79
C LEU A 434 27.37 5.65 4.82
N VAL A 435 27.34 5.02 3.65
CA VAL A 435 28.04 5.50 2.46
C VAL A 435 27.10 6.35 1.63
N ALA A 436 27.63 7.35 0.92
CA ALA A 436 26.85 8.26 0.07
C ALA A 436 26.42 7.59 -1.25
N LYS A 437 25.67 6.50 -1.15
CA LYS A 437 25.16 5.69 -2.26
C LYS A 437 23.73 5.24 -1.97
N THR A 438 23.07 4.66 -2.96
CA THR A 438 21.83 3.90 -2.82
C THR A 438 21.87 2.69 -3.73
N GLN A 439 21.00 1.71 -3.48
CA GLN A 439 20.57 0.82 -4.55
C GLN A 439 19.58 1.55 -5.45
N ARG A 440 19.62 1.27 -6.75
CA ARG A 440 18.73 1.86 -7.74
C ARG A 440 18.23 0.76 -8.67
N GLN A 441 17.02 0.89 -9.19
CA GLN A 441 16.56 0.04 -10.28
C GLN A 441 15.62 0.82 -11.18
N PHE A 442 15.91 0.80 -12.48
CA PHE A 442 14.97 1.26 -13.49
C PHE A 442 14.07 0.09 -13.90
N PHE A 443 12.81 0.38 -14.19
CA PHE A 443 11.83 -0.60 -14.63
C PHE A 443 11.07 -0.08 -15.85
N GLU A 444 10.68 -1.02 -16.72
CA GLU A 444 9.93 -0.73 -17.94
C GLU A 444 8.93 -1.86 -18.20
N TYR A 445 7.68 -1.53 -18.50
CA TYR A 445 6.61 -2.49 -18.74
C TYR A 445 6.76 -3.15 -20.12
N ASP A 446 6.83 -4.48 -20.13
CA ASP A 446 6.79 -5.27 -21.35
C ASP A 446 5.38 -5.83 -21.55
N ALA A 447 4.62 -5.24 -22.47
CA ALA A 447 3.25 -5.65 -22.77
C ALA A 447 3.15 -7.08 -23.35
N SER A 448 4.23 -7.64 -23.92
CA SER A 448 4.23 -8.99 -24.49
C SER A 448 4.36 -10.07 -23.42
N LEU A 449 5.09 -9.76 -22.33
CA LEU A 449 5.29 -10.62 -21.18
C LEU A 449 4.35 -10.29 -20.02
N SER A 450 3.72 -9.10 -20.06
CA SER A 450 2.88 -8.55 -18.98
C SER A 450 3.63 -8.45 -17.65
N VAL A 451 4.89 -8.03 -17.69
CA VAL A 451 5.76 -7.82 -16.52
C VAL A 451 6.55 -6.53 -16.67
N TYR A 452 7.00 -5.97 -15.56
CA TYR A 452 8.00 -4.90 -15.56
C TYR A 452 9.40 -5.52 -15.64
N LEU A 453 10.20 -5.19 -16.64
CA LEU A 453 11.52 -5.76 -16.83
C LEU A 453 12.56 -5.09 -15.92
N GLY A 454 13.28 -5.91 -15.14
CA GLY A 454 14.42 -5.47 -14.33
C GLY A 454 15.78 -5.82 -14.94
N THR A 455 15.88 -6.91 -15.71
CA THR A 455 17.16 -7.50 -16.13
C THR A 455 17.89 -6.70 -17.23
N ALA A 456 17.16 -6.12 -18.17
CA ALA A 456 17.74 -5.21 -19.18
C ALA A 456 18.27 -3.90 -18.55
N HIS A 457 17.86 -3.64 -17.30
CA HIS A 457 18.00 -2.40 -16.56
C HIS A 457 18.61 -2.62 -15.17
N ARG A 458 19.42 -3.70 -14.98
CA ARG A 458 20.22 -3.98 -13.76
C ARG A 458 21.17 -2.84 -13.50
N ALA A 459 20.68 -1.81 -12.84
CA ALA A 459 21.39 -0.56 -12.73
C ALA A 459 21.57 -0.25 -11.26
N ASN A 460 22.71 -0.69 -10.70
CA ASN A 460 23.21 -0.23 -9.41
C ASN A 460 22.61 -0.91 -8.17
N ILE A 461 22.62 -2.24 -8.11
CA ILE A 461 22.16 -3.03 -6.94
C ILE A 461 23.21 -3.96 -6.33
N GLU A 462 24.29 -4.25 -7.04
CA GLU A 462 25.35 -5.19 -6.65
C GLU A 462 26.38 -4.54 -5.71
N TYR A 463 26.67 -5.25 -4.62
CA TYR A 463 27.73 -4.89 -3.68
C TYR A 463 28.21 -6.14 -2.94
N ALA A 464 29.43 -6.09 -2.42
CA ALA A 464 29.91 -7.08 -1.46
C ALA A 464 29.42 -6.66 -0.07
N PRO A 465 28.89 -7.57 0.77
CA PRO A 465 28.30 -7.22 2.07
C PRO A 465 29.37 -6.94 3.15
N THR A 466 30.31 -6.05 2.85
CA THR A 466 31.37 -5.54 3.74
C THR A 466 31.06 -4.09 4.13
N THR A 467 31.72 -3.53 5.14
CA THR A 467 31.53 -2.12 5.50
C THR A 467 31.90 -1.14 4.38
N SER A 468 32.70 -1.58 3.40
CA SER A 468 33.11 -0.76 2.25
C SER A 468 32.23 -0.93 1.01
N CYS A 469 31.30 -1.90 1.02
CA CYS A 469 30.53 -2.36 -0.14
C CYS A 469 31.38 -3.10 -1.21
N ASP A 470 32.69 -3.16 -1.03
CA ASP A 470 33.66 -3.71 -1.97
C ASP A 470 34.36 -4.92 -1.35
N TYR A 471 35.01 -5.71 -2.21
CA TYR A 471 35.98 -6.73 -1.84
C TYR A 471 37.16 -6.65 -2.80
N ASP A 472 38.37 -6.57 -2.25
CA ASP A 472 39.59 -6.34 -3.04
C ASP A 472 40.19 -7.61 -3.66
N GLY A 473 39.49 -8.75 -3.55
CA GLY A 473 39.96 -10.05 -4.04
C GLY A 473 41.08 -10.64 -3.18
N SER A 474 41.39 -10.05 -2.02
CA SER A 474 42.40 -10.58 -1.11
C SER A 474 41.76 -11.45 -0.02
N GLY A 475 42.20 -12.70 0.06
CA GLY A 475 41.72 -13.64 1.07
C GLY A 475 40.88 -14.77 0.46
N SER A 476 39.88 -15.22 1.23
CA SER A 476 39.04 -16.37 0.89
C SER A 476 37.54 -16.04 0.91
N PHE A 477 37.19 -14.75 0.90
CA PHE A 477 35.81 -14.32 1.08
C PHE A 477 34.92 -14.77 -0.08
N LEU A 478 33.79 -15.40 0.25
CA LEU A 478 32.75 -15.81 -0.68
C LEU A 478 31.39 -15.42 -0.10
N PHE A 479 30.44 -15.08 -0.98
CA PHE A 479 29.04 -14.88 -0.63
C PHE A 479 28.16 -15.34 -1.78
N ASP A 480 26.98 -15.85 -1.43
CA ASP A 480 26.03 -16.53 -2.33
C ASP A 480 25.26 -15.51 -3.17
N ILE A 481 25.89 -14.98 -4.22
CA ILE A 481 25.37 -13.83 -4.97
C ILE A 481 24.11 -14.18 -5.76
N ASP A 482 23.94 -15.44 -6.16
CA ASP A 482 22.78 -15.91 -6.91
C ASP A 482 21.69 -16.58 -6.06
N LEU A 483 21.91 -16.69 -4.74
CA LEU A 483 21.00 -17.29 -3.76
C LEU A 483 20.72 -18.78 -4.03
N SER A 484 21.67 -19.49 -4.64
CA SER A 484 21.56 -20.92 -4.94
C SER A 484 21.54 -21.80 -3.68
N GLY A 485 22.02 -21.27 -2.55
CA GLY A 485 22.26 -22.07 -1.35
C GLY A 485 23.58 -22.86 -1.43
N VAL A 486 24.47 -22.55 -2.37
CA VAL A 486 25.77 -23.23 -2.54
C VAL A 486 26.88 -22.23 -2.86
N LEU A 487 27.81 -22.02 -1.93
CA LEU A 487 28.94 -21.11 -2.16
C LEU A 487 29.94 -21.65 -3.19
N GLY A 488 30.35 -20.79 -4.12
CA GLY A 488 31.44 -21.04 -5.07
C GLY A 488 31.07 -21.98 -6.22
N ASP A 489 29.78 -22.18 -6.49
CA ASP A 489 29.31 -23.04 -7.57
C ASP A 489 29.23 -22.33 -8.93
N ILE A 490 29.20 -20.99 -8.92
CA ILE A 490 29.30 -20.14 -10.10
C ILE A 490 30.60 -19.35 -10.17
N ALA A 491 30.98 -18.92 -11.37
CA ALA A 491 32.22 -18.18 -11.60
C ALA A 491 32.27 -16.80 -10.94
N ALA A 492 31.12 -16.20 -10.61
CA ALA A 492 31.06 -14.93 -9.89
C ALA A 492 31.41 -15.07 -8.41
N GLU A 493 31.34 -16.29 -7.86
CA GLU A 493 31.65 -16.62 -6.48
C GLU A 493 33.06 -17.20 -6.37
N ASP A 494 34.05 -16.38 -6.70
CA ASP A 494 35.45 -16.75 -6.57
C ASP A 494 36.15 -15.73 -5.67
N SER A 495 36.73 -16.23 -4.57
CA SER A 495 37.41 -15.43 -3.55
C SER A 495 38.61 -14.62 -4.04
N SER A 496 39.11 -14.91 -5.24
CA SER A 496 40.18 -14.15 -5.90
C SER A 496 39.66 -13.01 -6.78
N LEU A 497 38.35 -12.91 -7.00
CA LEU A 497 37.75 -11.84 -7.78
C LEU A 497 37.62 -10.57 -6.94
N VAL A 498 38.08 -9.47 -7.53
CA VAL A 498 37.78 -8.13 -7.02
C VAL A 498 36.30 -7.87 -7.26
N PHE A 499 35.57 -7.57 -6.19
CA PHE A 499 34.19 -7.11 -6.25
C PHE A 499 34.17 -5.60 -6.04
N THR A 500 33.86 -4.86 -7.11
CA THR A 500 33.57 -3.43 -7.01
C THR A 500 32.07 -3.26 -7.09
N ASN A 501 31.47 -2.67 -6.06
CA ASN A 501 30.05 -2.34 -6.05
C ASN A 501 29.67 -1.52 -7.28
N ASP A 502 28.46 -1.73 -7.76
CA ASP A 502 27.86 -0.92 -8.81
C ASP A 502 26.85 0.10 -8.26
N LEU A 503 26.68 0.19 -6.92
CA LEU A 503 25.71 1.06 -6.24
C LEU A 503 25.72 2.50 -6.78
N TRP A 504 24.54 3.12 -6.80
CA TRP A 504 24.37 4.43 -7.39
C TRP A 504 24.93 5.49 -6.44
N GLY A 505 25.75 6.39 -6.96
CA GLY A 505 26.23 7.56 -6.26
C GLY A 505 26.27 8.77 -7.20
N SER A 506 26.07 9.96 -6.63
CA SER A 506 26.16 11.21 -7.38
C SER A 506 27.56 11.40 -7.97
N SER A 507 27.63 11.84 -9.23
CA SER A 507 28.90 12.33 -9.80
C SER A 507 29.28 13.71 -9.25
N ASP A 508 28.31 14.46 -8.74
CA ASP A 508 28.54 15.69 -7.98
C ASP A 508 28.66 15.34 -6.50
N THR A 509 29.91 15.25 -6.03
CA THR A 509 30.23 14.91 -4.63
C THR A 509 29.98 16.06 -3.66
N SER A 510 29.47 17.21 -4.10
CA SER A 510 29.06 18.30 -3.22
C SER A 510 27.64 18.16 -2.70
N LEU A 511 26.82 17.33 -3.36
CA LEU A 511 25.45 17.04 -2.96
C LEU A 511 25.42 15.94 -1.90
N THR A 512 24.54 16.12 -0.91
CA THR A 512 24.08 15.02 -0.06
C THR A 512 23.27 13.99 -0.87
N VAL A 513 23.04 12.80 -0.32
CA VAL A 513 22.24 11.77 -1.02
C VAL A 513 20.82 12.28 -1.33
N PRO A 514 20.06 12.89 -0.38
CA PRO A 514 18.75 13.47 -0.69
C PRO A 514 18.80 14.52 -1.81
N GLU A 515 19.76 15.45 -1.77
CA GLU A 515 19.90 16.48 -2.81
C GLU A 515 20.23 15.88 -4.18
N ALA A 516 21.05 14.83 -4.21
CA ALA A 516 21.39 14.14 -5.44
C ALA A 516 20.21 13.35 -6.03
N LEU A 517 19.38 12.73 -5.18
CA LEU A 517 18.15 12.06 -5.61
C LEU A 517 17.14 13.09 -6.15
N ALA A 518 16.95 14.21 -5.45
CA ALA A 518 16.11 15.31 -5.92
C ALA A 518 16.59 15.87 -7.27
N ALA A 519 17.91 16.02 -7.46
CA ALA A 519 18.49 16.45 -8.73
C ALA A 519 18.27 15.46 -9.89
N ARG A 520 17.96 14.19 -9.59
CA ARG A 520 17.55 13.18 -10.58
C ARG A 520 16.06 13.22 -10.93
N GLY A 521 15.27 14.01 -10.19
CA GLY A 521 13.82 14.10 -10.37
C GLY A 521 13.03 13.14 -9.49
N LEU A 522 13.67 12.46 -8.54
CA LEU A 522 12.93 11.75 -7.49
C LEU A 522 12.37 12.77 -6.50
N THR A 523 11.13 12.57 -6.06
CA THR A 523 10.47 13.40 -5.05
C THR A 523 9.99 12.52 -3.91
N VAL A 524 10.12 13.01 -2.68
CA VAL A 524 9.40 12.44 -1.54
C VAL A 524 8.02 13.09 -1.51
N PRO A 525 6.94 12.30 -1.32
CA PRO A 525 5.58 12.80 -1.35
C PRO A 525 5.33 13.82 -0.24
N SER A 526 4.51 14.82 -0.57
CA SER A 526 3.86 15.66 0.44
C SER A 526 2.72 14.87 1.04
N ILE A 527 2.73 14.69 2.36
CA ILE A 527 1.78 13.80 3.04
C ILE A 527 0.97 14.56 4.11
N PRO A 528 -0.31 14.21 4.34
CA PRO A 528 -1.12 14.82 5.39
C PRO A 528 -0.42 14.73 6.76
N PHE A 529 -0.39 15.79 7.55
CA PHE A 529 0.30 15.88 8.86
C PHE A 529 1.84 15.81 8.84
N ASN A 530 2.47 15.90 7.66
CA ASN A 530 3.93 15.85 7.47
C ASN A 530 4.59 14.51 7.88
N TRP A 531 5.87 14.40 7.56
CA TRP A 531 6.75 13.33 8.04
C TRP A 531 7.15 13.56 9.50
N PRO A 532 7.49 12.52 10.29
CA PRO A 532 7.82 12.65 11.71
C PRO A 532 8.85 13.72 12.08
N LYS A 533 9.85 13.97 11.22
CA LYS A 533 10.85 15.05 11.43
C LYS A 533 10.24 16.44 11.57
N ASP A 534 9.12 16.67 10.90
CA ASP A 534 8.44 17.97 10.75
C ASP A 534 7.05 17.98 11.42
N GLU A 535 6.74 16.99 12.27
CA GLU A 535 5.46 16.86 13.00
C GLU A 535 5.37 17.71 14.28
#